data_AF-A0A9E8LVL8-F1
#
_entry.id   AF-A0A9E8LVL8-F1
#
_cell.length_a   1.000
_cell.length_b   1.000
_cell.length_c   1.000
_cell.angle_alpha   90.00
_cell.angle_beta   90.00
_cell.angle_gamma   90.00
#
_symmetry.space_group_name_H-M   'P 1'
#
loop_
_entity.id
_entity.type
_entity.pdbx_description
1 polymer ?
#
loop_
_entity_poly.entity_id
_entity_poly.type
_entity_poly.pdbx_seq_one_letter_code
_entity_poly.pdbx_strand_id
1 'polypeptide(L)' 'MEKRKLLVGKIIDYKNYTQILLALSTFFYFGIVIKGPDLTTAKSALLLTAMILFILFAYLFQKARKKYEEQLAETE' A
#
# COMPACT_ATOMS: atom_id res chain seq x y z
N MET A 1 -17.10 18.37 -15.87
CA MET A 1 -16.43 18.65 -14.58
C MET A 1 -16.55 17.53 -13.55
N GLU A 2 -17.70 16.84 -13.42
CA GLU A 2 -17.86 15.78 -12.40
C GLU A 2 -16.94 14.56 -12.58
N LYS A 3 -16.79 14.05 -13.82
CA LYS A 3 -15.89 12.92 -14.11
C LYS A 3 -14.43 13.17 -13.69
N ARG A 4 -13.94 14.40 -13.92
CA ARG A 4 -12.59 14.83 -13.50
C ARG A 4 -12.44 14.80 -11.98
N LYS A 5 -13.42 15.34 -11.24
CA LYS A 5 -13.40 15.31 -9.76
C LYS A 5 -13.40 13.88 -9.23
N LEU A 6 -14.16 12.97 -9.83
CA LEU A 6 -14.18 11.55 -9.45
C LEU A 6 -12.84 10.85 -9.71
N LEU A 7 -12.19 11.13 -10.84
CA LEU A 7 -10.86 10.57 -11.16
C LEU A 7 -9.80 11.07 -10.18
N VAL A 8 -9.77 12.37 -9.88
CA VAL A 8 -8.87 12.96 -8.89
C VAL A 8 -9.09 12.35 -7.50
N GLY A 9 -10.36 12.18 -7.09
CA GLY A 9 -10.69 11.51 -5.83
C GLY A 9 -10.09 10.10 -5.76
N LYS A 10 -10.30 9.27 -6.80
CA LYS A 10 -9.71 7.93 -6.87
C LYS A 10 -8.18 7.94 -6.80
N ILE A 11 -7.51 8.87 -7.49
CA ILE A 11 -6.05 9.00 -7.46
C ILE A 11 -5.56 9.27 -6.03
N ILE A 12 -6.22 10.18 -5.31
CA ILE A 12 -5.91 10.51 -3.91
C ILE A 12 -6.12 9.28 -3.02
N ASP A 13 -7.23 8.57 -3.19
CA ASP A 13 -7.53 7.35 -2.41
C ASP A 13 -6.46 6.28 -2.62
N TYR A 14 -6.12 5.95 -3.87
CA TYR A 14 -5.08 4.96 -4.15
C TYR A 14 -3.71 5.40 -3.62
N LYS A 15 -3.39 6.69 -3.67
CA LYS A 15 -2.16 7.22 -3.06
C LYS A 15 -2.14 6.98 -1.55
N ASN A 16 -3.24 7.31 -0.86
CA ASN A 16 -3.35 7.15 0.58
C ASN A 16 -3.26 5.66 0.98
N TYR A 17 -3.97 4.77 0.28
CA TYR A 17 -3.89 3.34 0.55
C TYR A 17 -2.49 2.77 0.33
N THR A 18 -1.79 3.17 -0.75
CA THR A 18 -0.39 2.79 -0.98
C THR A 18 0.50 3.22 0.19
N GLN A 19 0.36 4.47 0.67
CA GLN A 19 1.16 4.97 1.78
C GLN A 19 0.88 4.23 3.09
N ILE A 20 -0.40 3.97 3.41
CA ILE A 20 -0.80 3.25 4.62
C ILE A 20 -0.24 1.83 4.60
N LEU A 21 -0.38 1.11 3.48
CA LEU A 21 0.14 -0.26 3.35
C LEU A 21 1.66 -0.32 3.49
N LEU A 22 2.40 0.62 2.89
CA LEU A 22 3.85 0.70 3.05
C LEU A 22 4.27 1.03 4.49
N ALA A 23 3.54 1.92 5.16
CA ALA A 23 3.79 2.24 6.57
C ALA A 23 3.56 1.01 7.47
N LEU A 24 2.47 0.26 7.24
CA LEU A 24 2.20 -0.99 7.96
C LEU A 24 3.28 -2.05 7.69
N SER A 25 3.72 -2.21 6.44
CA SER A 25 4.84 -3.10 6.11
C SER A 25 6.12 -2.71 6.85
N THR A 26 6.44 -1.42 6.91
CA THR A 26 7.62 -0.90 7.62
C THR A 26 7.51 -1.16 9.13
N PHE A 27 6.32 -0.97 9.71
CA PHE A 27 6.08 -1.27 11.12
C PHE A 27 6.28 -2.76 11.43
N PHE A 28 5.79 -3.66 10.57
CA PHE A 28 6.01 -5.10 10.71
C PHE A 28 7.48 -5.47 10.59
N TYR A 29 8.22 -4.84 9.67
CA TYR A 29 9.66 -5.00 9.57
C TYR A 29 10.37 -4.65 10.89
N PHE A 30 10.02 -3.50 11.50
CA PHE A 30 10.58 -3.14 12.82
C PHE A 30 10.21 -4.16 13.90
N GLY A 31 8.97 -4.65 13.92
CA GLY A 31 8.54 -5.70 14.85
C GLY A 31 9.35 -6.99 14.74
N ILE A 32 9.76 -7.37 13.53
CA ILE A 32 10.63 -8.54 13.28
C ILE A 32 12.07 -8.25 13.72
N VAL A 33 12.61 -7.07 13.38
CA VAL A 33 14.01 -6.71 13.64
C VAL A 33 14.30 -6.54 15.14
N ILE A 34 13.38 -5.91 15.88
CA ILE A 34 13.56 -5.63 17.31
C ILE A 34 13.50 -6.92 18.16
N LYS A 35 13.01 -8.04 17.62
CA LYS A 35 12.93 -9.37 18.27
C LYS A 35 12.44 -9.28 19.71
N GLY A 36 11.13 -9.09 19.88
CA GLY A 36 10.51 -9.20 21.21
C GLY A 36 10.70 -10.59 21.82
N PRO A 37 10.71 -10.71 23.17
CA PRO A 37 10.94 -11.97 23.87
C PRO A 37 9.94 -13.09 23.49
N ASP A 38 8.73 -12.72 23.03
CA ASP A 38 7.68 -13.66 22.60
C ASP A 38 7.64 -13.94 21.09
N LEU A 39 8.66 -13.48 20.34
CA LEU A 39 8.71 -13.60 18.88
C LEU A 39 9.19 -15.00 18.48
N THR A 40 8.25 -15.93 18.40
CA THR A 40 8.51 -17.28 17.89
C THR A 40 8.73 -17.28 16.37
N THR A 41 9.35 -18.34 15.85
CA THR A 41 9.56 -18.55 14.40
C THR A 41 8.25 -18.48 13.62
N ALA A 42 7.17 -19.04 14.18
CA ALA A 42 5.84 -19.02 13.55
C ALA A 42 5.25 -17.61 13.45
N LYS A 43 5.35 -16.80 14.52
CA LYS A 43 4.89 -15.40 14.51
C LYS A 43 5.71 -14.54 13.54
N SER A 44 7.02 -14.78 13.47
CA SER A 44 7.91 -14.10 12.51
C SER A 44 7.55 -14.42 11.06
N ALA A 45 7.28 -15.69 10.75
CA ALA A 45 6.86 -16.12 9.42
C ALA A 45 5.51 -15.49 9.01
N LEU A 46 4.57 -15.41 9.95
CA LEU A 46 3.28 -14.75 9.73
C LEU A 46 3.45 -13.25 9.44
N LEU A 47 4.26 -12.53 10.22
CA LEU A 47 4.55 -11.11 9.99
C LEU A 47 5.23 -10.86 8.65
N LEU A 48 6.21 -11.70 8.27
CA LEU A 48 6.86 -11.62 6.96
C LEU A 48 5.87 -11.83 5.82
N THR A 49 4.98 -12.82 5.95
CA THR A 49 3.97 -13.11 4.94
C THR A 49 3.00 -11.94 4.78
N ALA A 50 2.51 -11.39 5.89
CA ALA A 50 1.65 -10.21 5.89
C ALA A 50 2.35 -8.99 5.28
N MET A 51 3.63 -8.79 5.59
CA MET A 51 4.44 -7.71 5.04
C MET A 51 4.57 -7.81 3.52
N ILE A 52 4.84 -9.00 2.98
CA ILE A 52 4.90 -9.26 1.53
C ILE A 52 3.55 -8.97 0.88
N LEU A 53 2.44 -9.43 1.49
CA LEU A 53 1.10 -9.16 0.99
C LEU A 53 0.79 -7.66 0.95
N PHE A 54 1.12 -6.91 2.00
CA PHE A 54 0.91 -5.47 2.06
C PHE A 54 1.72 -4.73 1.00
N ILE A 55 2.97 -5.13 0.76
CA ILE A 55 3.80 -4.56 -0.32
C ILE A 55 3.18 -4.86 -1.69
N LEU A 56 2.71 -6.09 -1.91
CA LEU A 56 2.03 -6.46 -3.16
C LEU A 56 0.77 -5.61 -3.38
N PHE A 57 -0.07 -5.44 -2.37
CA PHE A 57 -1.25 -4.59 -2.47
C PHE A 57 -0.90 -3.11 -2.70
N ALA A 58 0.15 -2.60 -2.03
CA ALA A 58 0.63 -1.25 -2.25
C ALA A 58 1.08 -1.04 -3.71
N TYR A 59 1.78 -2.03 -4.28
CA TYR A 59 2.16 -2.00 -5.70
C TYR A 59 0.94 -2.02 -6.63
N LEU A 60 -0.07 -2.85 -6.34
CA LEU A 60 -1.31 -2.89 -7.13
C LEU A 60 -2.06 -1.56 -7.08
N PHE A 61 -2.18 -0.92 -5.91
CA PHE A 61 -2.81 0.38 -5.77
C PHE A 61 -2.00 1.50 -6.44
N GLN A 62 -0.68 1.45 -6.37
CA GLN A 62 0.19 2.38 -7.11
C GLN A 62 0.00 2.24 -8.62
N LYS A 63 -0.13 1.01 -9.14
CA LYS A 63 -0.42 0.76 -10.56
C LYS A 63 -1.81 1.26 -10.96
N ALA A 64 -2.82 1.04 -10.11
CA ALA A 64 -4.16 1.56 -10.32
C ALA A 64 -4.16 3.10 -10.35
N ARG A 65 -3.46 3.74 -9.41
CA ARG A 65 -3.28 5.20 -9.37
C ARG A 65 -2.73 5.73 -10.68
N LYS A 66 -1.63 5.15 -11.17
CA LYS A 66 -0.99 5.56 -12.42
C LYS A 66 -1.94 5.47 -13.62
N LYS A 67 -2.74 4.40 -13.70
CA LYS A 67 -3.77 4.24 -14.73
C LYS A 67 -4.81 5.38 -14.68
N TYR A 68 -5.23 5.78 -13.49
CA TYR A 68 -6.19 6.89 -13.34
C TYR A 68 -5.54 8.26 -13.62
N GLU A 69 -4.26 8.46 -13.31
CA GLU A 69 -3.48 9.65 -13.69
C GLU A 69 -3.39 9.78 -15.22
N GLU A 70 -3.10 8.68 -15.93
CA GLU A 70 -3.08 8.64 -17.41
C GLU A 70 -4.45 8.98 -18.00
N GLN A 71 -5.54 8.40 -17.48
CA GLN A 71 -6.90 8.72 -17.92
C GLN A 71 -7.29 10.18 -17.67
N LEU A 72 -6.78 10.78 -16.59
CA LEU A 72 -7.03 12.18 -16.28
C LEU A 72 -6.33 13.10 -17.29
N ALA A 73 -5.09 12.78 -17.67
CA ALA A 73 -4.30 13.51 -18.66
C ALA A 73 -4.89 13.42 -20.07
N GLU A 74 -5.48 12.28 -20.45
CA GLU A 74 -6.20 12.13 -21.72
C GLU A 74 -7.55 12.88 -21.75
N THR A 75 -8.07 13.28 -20.59
CA THR A 75 -9.33 14.04 -20.45
C THR A 75 -9.08 15.56 -20.29
N GLU A 76 -7.81 15.99 -20.30
CA GLU A 76 -7.36 17.38 -20.46
C GLU A 76 -7.27 17.78 -21.93
#